data_AF-A0A5C8KEU3-F1
#
_entry.id   AF-A0A5C8KEU3-F1
#
_cell.length_a   1.000
_cell.length_b   1.000
_cell.length_c   1.000
_cell.angle_alpha   90.00
_cell.angle_beta   90.00
_cell.angle_gamma   90.00
#
_symmetry.space_group_name_H-M   'P 1'
#
loop_
_entity.id
_entity.type
_entity.pdbx_description
1 polymer ?
#
loop_
_entity_poly.entity_id
_entity_poly.type
_entity_poly.pdbx_seq_one_letter_code
_entity_poly.pdbx_strand_id
1 'polypeptide(L)'
;MVHPYVVNTINALVLLIAGLTAYFVTRAPAPAALLAPAFGVALLACTRHLRKHNQFVINTVTALTLIAGFTFLLYIDFEGGSWKINDMLYLLMGISCFVAAVFYTGTFLSERRKKDNTIYKDDL
;
A
#
# COMPACT_ATOMS: atom_id res chain seq x y z
N MET A 1 -16.29 7.97 -6.61
CA MET A 1 -14.97 7.34 -6.79
C MET A 1 -14.06 7.87 -5.71
N VAL A 2 -13.53 7.03 -4.83
CA VAL A 2 -12.58 7.48 -3.80
C VAL A 2 -11.30 7.92 -4.50
N HIS A 3 -10.80 9.11 -4.19
CA HIS A 3 -9.60 9.59 -4.86
C HIS A 3 -8.37 8.78 -4.44
N PRO A 4 -7.46 8.45 -5.38
CA PRO A 4 -6.26 7.63 -5.11
C PRO A 4 -5.38 8.18 -3.98
N TYR A 5 -5.37 9.52 -3.82
CA TYR A 5 -4.61 10.17 -2.74
C TYR A 5 -5.12 9.79 -1.35
N VAL A 6 -6.44 9.63 -1.17
CA VAL A 6 -7.05 9.31 0.14
C VAL A 6 -6.66 7.89 0.54
N VAL A 7 -6.78 6.93 -0.38
CA VAL A 7 -6.41 5.53 -0.15
C VAL A 7 -4.92 5.42 0.20
N ASN A 8 -4.07 6.18 -0.51
CA ASN A 8 -2.64 6.21 -0.23
C ASN A 8 -2.29 6.81 1.14
N THR A 9 -2.92 7.93 1.50
CA THR A 9 -2.71 8.51 2.84
C THR A 9 -3.13 7.55 3.94
N ILE A 10 -4.24 6.84 3.78
CA ILE A 10 -4.73 5.89 4.78
C ILE A 10 -3.74 4.72 4.89
N ASN A 11 -3.37 4.10 3.78
CA ASN A 11 -2.45 2.97 3.81
C ASN A 11 -1.08 3.35 4.39
N ALA A 12 -0.56 4.52 4.04
CA ALA A 12 0.69 5.03 4.57
C ALA A 12 0.64 5.29 6.09
N LEU A 13 -0.48 5.83 6.60
CA LEU A 13 -0.69 6.01 8.04
C LEU A 13 -0.78 4.67 8.77
N VAL A 14 -1.47 3.68 8.20
CA VAL A 14 -1.55 2.33 8.76
C VAL A 14 -0.15 1.71 8.87
N LEU A 15 0.65 1.79 7.80
CA LEU A 15 2.03 1.30 7.78
C LEU A 15 2.92 2.01 8.81
N LEU A 16 2.78 3.32 8.97
CA LEU A 16 3.52 4.09 9.97
C LEU A 16 3.15 3.70 11.40
N ILE A 17 1.85 3.72 11.72
CA ILE A 17 1.37 3.49 13.09
C ILE A 17 1.60 2.03 13.49
N ALA A 18 1.18 1.08 12.64
CA ALA A 18 1.37 -0.33 12.94
C ALA A 18 2.85 -0.69 12.98
N GLY A 19 3.66 -0.11 12.08
CA GLY A 19 5.10 -0.36 12.00
C GLY A 19 5.86 0.14 13.22
N LEU A 20 5.57 1.38 13.67
CA LEU A 20 6.09 1.89 14.95
C LEU A 20 5.64 1.03 16.12
N THR A 21 4.36 0.64 16.14
CA THR A 21 3.80 -0.19 17.21
C THR A 21 4.52 -1.54 17.28
N ALA A 22 4.75 -2.20 16.14
CA ALA A 22 5.54 -3.42 16.07
C ALA A 22 6.96 -3.21 16.62
N TYR A 23 7.61 -2.09 16.31
CA TYR A 23 8.94 -1.80 16.85
C TYR A 23 8.96 -1.59 18.37
N PHE A 24 8.03 -0.80 18.93
CA PHE A 24 8.03 -0.46 20.36
C PHE A 24 7.43 -1.54 21.27
N VAL A 25 6.48 -2.34 20.79
CA VAL A 25 5.79 -3.36 21.59
C VAL A 25 6.61 -4.66 21.67
N THR A 26 7.48 -4.93 20.70
CA THR A 26 8.28 -6.16 20.70
C THR A 26 9.47 -6.04 21.65
N ARG A 27 9.64 -7.01 22.56
CA ARG A 27 10.82 -7.10 23.45
C ARG A 27 12.16 -7.26 22.73
N ALA A 28 12.15 -7.78 21.51
CA ALA A 28 13.30 -7.90 20.62
C ALA A 28 12.97 -7.21 19.29
N PRO A 29 13.14 -5.88 19.20
CA PRO A 29 12.80 -5.14 18.00
C PRO A 29 13.68 -5.57 16.84
N ALA A 30 13.09 -6.23 15.84
CA ALA A 30 13.78 -6.53 14.61
C ALA A 30 13.94 -5.24 13.78
N PRO A 31 15.12 -4.95 13.20
CA PRO A 31 15.29 -3.84 12.27
C PRO A 31 14.30 -3.88 11.10
N ALA A 32 13.86 -5.10 10.73
CA ALA A 32 12.83 -5.33 9.73
C ALA A 32 11.49 -4.62 10.05
N ALA A 33 11.15 -4.40 11.31
CA ALA A 33 9.92 -3.68 11.69
C ALA A 33 9.95 -2.20 11.26
N LEU A 34 11.14 -1.61 11.04
CA LEU A 34 11.30 -0.25 10.54
C LEU A 34 11.12 -0.14 9.01
N LEU A 35 11.07 -1.24 8.27
CA LEU A 35 10.71 -1.19 6.85
C LEU A 35 9.27 -0.71 6.65
N ALA A 36 8.32 -1.16 7.48
CA ALA A 36 6.92 -0.72 7.38
C ALA A 36 6.76 0.81 7.48
N PRO A 37 7.28 1.50 8.51
CA PRO A 37 7.19 2.95 8.59
C PRO A 37 8.03 3.64 7.50
N ALA A 38 9.16 3.07 7.05
CA ALA A 38 9.91 3.61 5.92
C ALA A 38 9.10 3.59 4.62
N PHE A 39 8.39 2.48 4.33
CA PHE A 39 7.44 2.40 3.22
C PHE A 39 6.26 3.37 3.40
N GLY A 40 5.74 3.51 4.62
CA GLY A 40 4.70 4.51 4.93
C GLY A 40 5.14 5.94 4.59
N VAL A 41 6.37 6.33 4.97
CA VAL A 41 6.94 7.64 4.62
C VAL A 41 7.13 7.80 3.11
N ALA A 42 7.64 6.76 2.43
CA ALA A 42 7.81 6.77 0.98
C ALA A 42 6.46 6.95 0.25
N LEU A 43 5.43 6.22 0.67
CA LEU A 43 4.07 6.38 0.14
C LEU A 43 3.53 7.79 0.40
N LEU A 44 3.72 8.34 1.60
CA LEU A 44 3.32 9.73 1.91
C LEU A 44 4.04 10.77 1.04
N ALA A 45 5.33 10.57 0.76
CA ALA A 45 6.07 11.43 -0.16
C ALA A 45 5.49 11.35 -1.58
N CYS A 46 5.10 10.16 -2.03
CA CYS A 46 4.47 9.97 -3.33
C CYS A 46 3.06 10.58 -3.43
N THR A 47 2.33 10.78 -2.33
CA THR A 47 0.97 11.38 -2.37
C THR A 47 0.96 12.78 -2.97
N ARG A 48 2.01 13.59 -2.75
CA ARG A 48 2.13 14.91 -3.38
C ARG A 48 2.30 14.81 -4.90
N HIS A 49 3.01 13.78 -5.36
CA HIS A 49 3.23 13.51 -6.78
C HIS A 49 2.01 12.86 -7.46
N LEU A 50 1.21 12.08 -6.73
CA LEU A 50 -0.08 11.55 -7.22
C LEU A 50 -1.07 12.68 -7.56
N ARG A 51 -1.01 13.80 -6.83
CA ARG A 51 -1.85 14.99 -7.10
C ARG A 51 -1.61 15.59 -8.48
N LYS A 52 -0.44 15.35 -9.08
CA LYS A 52 -0.06 15.83 -10.42
C LYS A 52 -0.56 14.91 -11.56
N HIS A 53 -1.39 13.90 -11.26
CA HIS A 53 -1.97 12.96 -12.23
C HIS A 53 -0.96 12.25 -13.14
N ASN A 54 0.31 12.14 -12.71
CA ASN A 54 1.34 11.51 -13.52
C ASN A 54 1.16 9.98 -13.50
N GLN A 55 0.80 9.38 -14.64
CA GLN A 55 0.49 7.95 -14.76
C GLN A 55 1.68 7.06 -14.34
N PHE A 56 2.91 7.52 -14.54
CA PHE A 56 4.12 6.81 -14.10
C PHE A 56 4.13 6.63 -12.58
N VAL A 57 3.84 7.69 -11.82
CA VAL A 57 3.86 7.70 -10.36
C VAL A 57 2.81 6.74 -9.80
N ILE A 58 1.61 6.72 -10.37
CA ILE A 58 0.54 5.81 -9.94
C ILE A 58 1.00 4.37 -10.06
N ASN A 59 1.64 4.00 -11.17
CA ASN A 59 2.12 2.64 -11.37
C ASN A 59 3.28 2.29 -10.42
N THR A 60 4.24 3.21 -10.23
CA THR A 60 5.34 3.01 -9.28
C THR A 60 4.84 2.83 -7.86
N VAL A 61 3.88 3.64 -7.42
CA VAL A 61 3.28 3.53 -6.08
C VAL A 61 2.53 2.21 -5.94
N THR A 62 1.79 1.79 -6.95
CA THR A 62 1.09 0.50 -6.94
C THR A 62 2.07 -0.66 -6.79
N ALA A 63 3.15 -0.67 -7.58
CA ALA A 63 4.20 -1.68 -7.50
C ALA A 63 4.89 -1.68 -6.13
N LEU A 64 5.24 -0.50 -5.60
CA LEU A 64 5.86 -0.36 -4.29
C LEU A 64 4.95 -0.90 -3.17
N THR A 65 3.64 -0.62 -3.25
CA THR A 65 2.66 -1.08 -2.27
C THR A 65 2.49 -2.60 -2.31
N LEU A 66 2.53 -3.19 -3.51
CA LEU A 66 2.39 -4.63 -3.71
C LEU A 66 3.64 -5.37 -3.21
N ILE A 67 4.84 -4.84 -3.50
CA ILE A 67 6.10 -5.35 -2.96
C ILE A 67 6.09 -5.30 -1.43
N ALA A 68 5.72 -4.16 -0.85
CA ALA A 68 5.64 -4.03 0.61
C ALA A 68 4.68 -5.07 1.23
N GLY A 69 3.48 -5.23 0.65
CA GLY A 69 2.52 -6.25 1.09
C GLY A 69 3.08 -7.67 1.03
N PHE A 70 3.77 -8.02 -0.06
CA PHE A 70 4.38 -9.34 -0.22
C PHE A 70 5.53 -9.57 0.77
N THR A 71 6.37 -8.56 0.99
CA THR A 71 7.43 -8.60 2.00
C THR A 71 6.85 -8.88 3.39
N PHE A 72 5.77 -8.22 3.80
CA PHE A 72 5.16 -8.49 5.11
C PHE A 72 4.59 -9.89 5.22
N LEU A 73 4.00 -10.44 4.14
CA LEU A 73 3.53 -11.82 4.13
C LEU A 73 4.68 -12.82 4.36
N LEU A 74 5.86 -12.57 3.78
CA LEU A 74 7.03 -13.43 3.96
C LEU A 74 7.62 -13.36 5.37
N TYR A 75 7.38 -12.27 6.10
CA TYR A 75 7.81 -12.14 7.50
C TYR A 75 6.89 -12.85 8.49
N ILE A 76 5.72 -13.32 8.06
CA ILE A 76 4.82 -14.09 8.92
C ILE A 76 5.38 -15.51 9.03
N ASP A 77 5.70 -15.89 10.27
CA ASP A 77 6.09 -17.25 10.60
C ASP A 77 4.83 -18.08 10.90
N PHE A 78 4.50 -19.01 10.01
CA PHE A 78 3.34 -19.90 10.16
C PHE A 78 3.68 -21.21 10.90
N GLU A 79 4.96 -21.48 11.18
CA GLU A 79 5.43 -22.75 11.75
C GLU A 79 5.23 -22.81 13.28
N GLY A 80 5.30 -21.66 13.96
CA GLY A 80 5.01 -21.58 15.38
C GLY A 80 3.51 -21.55 15.65
N GLY A 81 2.90 -22.67 16.05
CA GLY A 81 1.45 -22.77 16.34
C GLY A 81 0.87 -21.79 17.39
N SER A 82 1.68 -20.88 17.94
CA SER A 82 1.25 -19.73 18.73
C SER A 82 1.30 -18.45 17.88
N TRP A 83 0.14 -17.90 17.54
CA TRP A 83 0.03 -16.59 16.90
C TRP A 83 0.62 -15.51 17.81
N LYS A 84 1.75 -14.91 17.43
CA LYS A 84 2.32 -13.78 18.18
C LYS A 84 1.62 -12.48 17.73
N ILE A 85 1.61 -11.50 18.63
CA ILE A 85 1.12 -10.14 18.33
C ILE A 85 1.80 -9.57 17.08
N ASN A 86 3.08 -9.88 16.87
CA ASN A 86 3.83 -9.43 15.69
C ASN A 86 3.27 -10.01 14.38
N ASP A 87 2.90 -11.30 14.37
CA ASP A 87 2.36 -11.96 13.18
C ASP A 87 1.00 -11.35 12.81
N MET A 88 0.17 -11.04 13.81
CA MET A 88 -1.08 -10.30 13.59
C MET A 88 -0.85 -8.90 13.03
N LEU A 89 0.17 -8.18 13.50
CA LEU A 89 0.51 -6.84 13.00
C LEU A 89 1.01 -6.89 11.56
N TYR A 90 1.87 -7.84 11.19
CA TYR A 90 2.33 -8.02 9.81
C TYR A 90 1.19 -8.40 8.87
N LEU A 91 0.28 -9.26 9.33
CA LEU A 91 -0.92 -9.63 8.58
C LEU A 91 -1.81 -8.41 8.33
N LEU A 92 -2.03 -7.57 9.35
CA LEU A 92 -2.82 -6.33 9.23
C LEU A 92 -2.18 -5.33 8.25
N MET A 93 -0.85 -5.15 8.30
CA MET A 93 -0.12 -4.34 7.32
C MET A 93 -0.22 -4.90 5.90
N GLY A 94 -0.08 -6.23 5.77
CA GLY A 94 -0.16 -6.93 4.49
C GLY A 94 -1.55 -6.78 3.84
N ILE A 95 -2.62 -7.03 4.59
CA ILE A 95 -4.00 -6.82 4.12
C ILE A 95 -4.23 -5.36 3.72
N SER A 96 -3.81 -4.39 4.54
CA SER A 96 -3.94 -2.97 4.21
C SER A 96 -3.26 -2.63 2.87
N CYS A 97 -2.04 -3.13 2.64
CA CYS A 97 -1.35 -2.96 1.37
C CYS A 97 -2.09 -3.60 0.20
N PHE A 98 -2.63 -4.81 0.37
CA PHE A 98 -3.34 -5.52 -0.69
C PHE A 98 -4.64 -4.81 -1.07
N VAL A 99 -5.41 -4.36 -0.07
CA VAL A 99 -6.62 -3.55 -0.27
C VAL A 99 -6.26 -2.28 -1.04
N ALA A 100 -5.23 -1.54 -0.61
CA ALA A 100 -4.78 -0.34 -1.31
C ALA A 100 -4.36 -0.62 -2.76
N ALA A 101 -3.63 -1.71 -3.01
CA ALA A 101 -3.21 -2.12 -4.34
C ALA A 101 -4.41 -2.44 -5.28
N VAL A 102 -5.46 -3.07 -4.77
CA VAL A 102 -6.70 -3.31 -5.52
C VAL A 102 -7.37 -2.00 -5.92
N PHE A 103 -7.42 -1.01 -5.02
CA PHE A 103 -7.94 0.31 -5.36
C PHE A 103 -7.10 1.01 -6.44
N TYR A 104 -5.77 0.95 -6.35
CA TYR A 104 -4.91 1.57 -7.37
C TYR A 104 -5.07 0.90 -8.75
N THR A 105 -5.05 -0.43 -8.81
CA THR A 105 -5.27 -1.17 -10.05
C THR A 105 -6.67 -0.89 -10.64
N GLY A 106 -7.70 -0.78 -9.78
CA GLY A 106 -9.04 -0.37 -10.19
C GLY A 106 -9.09 1.04 -10.79
N THR A 107 -8.35 1.99 -10.21
CA THR A 107 -8.25 3.36 -10.77
C THR A 107 -7.58 3.36 -12.13
N PHE A 108 -6.54 2.55 -12.32
CA PHE A 108 -5.86 2.38 -13.61
C PHE A 108 -6.79 1.78 -14.67
N LEU A 109 -7.57 0.76 -14.31
CA LEU A 109 -8.57 0.16 -15.20
C LEU A 109 -9.66 1.17 -15.59
N SER A 110 -10.12 1.98 -14.62
CA SER A 110 -11.12 3.01 -14.88
C SER A 110 -10.62 4.11 -15.82
N GLU A 111 -9.35 4.51 -15.73
CA GLU A 111 -8.76 5.47 -16.67
C GLU A 111 -8.67 4.88 -18.08
N ARG A 112 -8.31 3.61 -18.22
CA ARG A 112 -8.28 2.94 -19.52
C ARG A 112 -9.67 2.82 -20.15
N ARG A 113 -10.69 2.44 -19.38
CA ARG A 113 -12.08 2.39 -19.88
C ARG A 113 -12.62 3.75 -20.32
N LYS A 114 -12.19 4.85 -19.68
CA LYS A 114 -12.57 6.20 -20.11
C LYS A 114 -11.94 6.61 -21.44
N LYS A 115 -10.66 6.26 -21.67
CA LYS A 115 -9.98 6.53 -22.96
C LYS A 115 -10.62 5.77 -24.13
N ASP A 116 -11.13 4.56 -23.88
CA ASP A 116 -11.79 3.74 -24.91
C ASP A 116 -13.15 4.33 -25.34
N ASN A 117 -13.93 4.83 -24.37
CA ASN A 117 -15.24 5.44 -24.64
C ASN A 117 -15.18 6.85 -25.25
N THR A 118 -14.06 7.56 -25.14
CA THR A 118 -13.91 8.88 -25.79
C THR A 118 -13.67 8.76 -27.29
N ILE A 119 -13.06 7.68 -27.76
CA ILE A 119 -12.84 7.44 -29.20
C ILE A 119 -14.18 7.41 -29.96
N TYR A 120 -15.23 6.84 -29.36
CA TYR A 120 -16.57 6.77 -29.98
C TYR A 120 -17.36 8.09 -29.95
N LYS A 121 -16.91 9.10 -29.19
CA LYS A 121 -17.64 10.38 -29.08
C LYS A 121 -17.15 11.45 -30.04
N ASP A 122 -15.97 11.29 -30.62
CA ASP A 122 -15.40 12.25 -31.56
C ASP A 122 -15.92 12.04 -33.00
N ASP A 123 -16.70 10.95 -33.22
CA ASP A 123 -17.23 10.51 -34.52
C ASP A 123 -18.73 10.85 -34.74
N LEU A 124 -19.37 11.58 -33.81
CA LEU A 124 -20.79 11.97 -33.82
C LEU A 124 -20.96 13.50 -33.80
#